data_AF-A0A0F9CIK4-F1
#
_entry.id   AF-A0A0F9CIK4-F1
#
_cell.length_a   1.000
_cell.length_b   1.000
_cell.length_c   1.000
_cell.angle_alpha   90.00
_cell.angle_beta   90.00
_cell.angle_gamma   90.00
#
_symmetry.space_group_name_H-M   'P 1'
#
loop_
_entity.id
_entity.type
_entity.pdbx_description
1 polymer ?
#
loop_
_entity_poly.entity_id
_entity_poly.type
_entity_poly.pdbx_seq_one_letter_code
_entity_poly.pdbx_strand_id
1 'polypeptide(L)'
;MNANFKKGKTKMEMKKSVTLIKRIVTSRILALSIILQLAADPAMAADRTREIGVQAYIYAYPLVLMEITRRVSTNVEAAKGVTAPMNQFAHLRAFPDHTFREIVRPNADTLYSILWFDVSKEPQILSVADTRGRYYMLQMLDMWTDVIASPGSRITGTDAANYAIVGPNWQGTLPDEVEPI
;
A
#
# COMPACT_ATOMS: atom_id res chain seq x y z
N MET A 1 9.55 59.46 74.24
CA MET A 1 10.05 58.07 74.19
C MET A 1 9.41 57.36 73.00
N ASN A 2 10.24 57.08 71.98
CA ASN A 2 10.20 56.07 70.89
C ASN A 2 8.86 55.52 70.35
N ALA A 3 8.69 55.21 69.06
CA ALA A 3 9.37 55.57 67.82
C ALA A 3 8.52 54.94 66.70
N ASN A 4 8.33 55.69 65.62
CA ASN A 4 7.82 55.22 64.34
C ASN A 4 8.67 54.05 63.82
N PHE A 5 8.20 52.81 63.96
CA PHE A 5 8.91 51.65 63.38
C PHE A 5 7.93 50.54 63.03
N LYS A 6 7.26 50.62 61.87
CA LYS A 6 6.74 49.41 61.16
C LYS A 6 6.19 49.64 59.74
N LYS A 7 5.85 50.86 59.32
CA LYS A 7 5.21 51.07 57.99
C LYS A 7 6.15 51.01 56.77
N GLY A 8 7.47 51.20 56.95
CA GLY A 8 8.45 51.22 55.86
C GLY A 8 8.93 49.85 55.37
N LYS A 9 9.05 48.86 56.27
CA LYS A 9 9.53 47.50 55.93
C LYS A 9 8.54 46.75 55.04
N THR A 10 7.23 46.93 55.25
CA THR A 10 6.17 46.20 54.52
C THR A 10 6.08 46.57 53.05
N LYS A 11 6.25 47.85 52.68
CA LYS A 11 6.22 48.29 51.27
C LYS A 11 7.44 47.83 50.48
N MET A 12 8.61 47.75 51.13
CA MET A 12 9.87 47.33 50.51
C MET A 12 9.90 45.82 50.26
N GLU A 13 9.47 45.03 51.25
CA GLU A 13 9.29 43.58 51.13
C GLU A 13 8.26 43.23 50.05
N MET A 14 7.14 43.95 50.00
CA MET A 14 6.11 43.75 48.96
C MET A 14 6.62 44.06 47.55
N LYS A 15 7.45 45.11 47.36
CA LYS A 15 8.10 45.39 46.07
C LYS A 15 9.10 44.32 45.65
N LYS A 16 9.87 43.78 46.60
CA LYS A 16 10.81 42.67 46.34
C LYS A 16 10.06 41.40 45.95
N SER A 17 8.99 41.04 46.66
CA SER A 17 8.13 39.89 46.34
C SER A 17 7.46 40.03 44.97
N VAL A 18 6.94 41.21 44.61
CA VAL A 18 6.35 41.45 43.28
C VAL A 18 7.41 41.37 42.18
N THR A 19 8.63 41.86 42.43
CA THR A 19 9.73 41.77 41.45
C THR A 19 10.22 40.33 41.28
N LEU A 20 10.27 39.56 42.37
CA LEU A 20 10.65 38.15 42.37
C LEU A 20 9.60 37.28 41.66
N ILE A 21 8.31 37.51 41.91
CA ILE A 21 7.21 36.85 41.22
C ILE A 21 7.22 37.18 39.72
N LYS A 22 7.41 38.46 39.36
CA LYS A 22 7.54 38.87 37.94
C LYS A 22 8.71 38.18 37.25
N ARG A 23 9.86 38.03 37.93
CA ARG A 23 11.05 37.32 37.41
C ARG A 23 10.83 35.82 37.25
N ILE A 24 10.15 35.17 38.20
CA ILE A 24 9.82 33.74 38.12
C ILE A 24 8.82 33.49 36.98
N VAL A 25 7.79 34.32 36.85
CA VAL A 25 6.79 34.21 35.78
C VAL A 25 7.42 34.46 34.41
N THR A 26 8.24 35.49 34.24
CA THR A 26 8.93 35.75 32.96
C THR A 26 9.95 34.68 32.61
N SER A 27 10.71 34.16 33.58
CA SER A 27 11.66 33.05 33.36
C SER A 27 10.94 31.74 32.99
N ARG A 28 9.79 31.46 33.61
CA ARG A 28 8.96 30.29 33.28
C ARG A 28 8.33 30.40 31.89
N ILE A 29 7.87 31.59 31.51
CA ILE A 29 7.34 31.85 30.16
C ILE A 29 8.46 31.69 29.12
N LEU A 30 9.63 32.27 29.35
CA LEU A 30 10.77 32.17 28.42
C LEU A 30 11.25 30.72 28.26
N ALA A 31 11.33 29.95 29.35
CA ALA A 31 11.68 28.54 29.31
C ALA A 31 10.62 27.71 28.56
N LEU A 32 9.32 28.02 28.74
CA LEU A 32 8.24 27.36 28.02
C LEU A 32 8.25 27.71 26.52
N SER A 33 8.57 28.95 26.15
CA SER A 33 8.72 29.39 24.75
C SER A 33 9.88 28.67 24.07
N ILE A 34 11.03 28.54 24.74
CA ILE A 34 12.20 27.81 24.23
C ILE A 34 11.87 26.32 24.04
N ILE A 35 11.17 25.69 24.98
CA ILE A 35 10.75 24.28 24.85
C ILE A 35 9.76 24.10 23.67
N LEU A 36 8.85 25.06 23.46
CA LEU A 36 7.90 25.01 22.34
C LEU A 36 8.60 25.24 20.99
N GLN A 37 9.64 26.08 20.95
CA GLN A 37 10.47 26.31 19.76
C GLN A 37 11.41 25.15 19.44
N LEU A 38 11.97 24.45 20.43
CA LEU A 38 12.73 23.21 20.20
C LEU A 38 11.83 22.04 19.77
N ALA A 39 10.56 22.01 20.17
CA ALA A 39 9.59 21.01 19.72
C ALA A 39 9.08 21.26 18.28
N ALA A 40 9.28 22.47 17.75
CA ALA A 40 8.80 22.90 16.44
C ALA A 40 9.96 23.39 15.56
N ASP A 41 11.09 22.68 15.54
CA ASP A 41 12.16 22.97 14.59
C ASP A 41 11.67 22.62 13.17
N PRO A 42 11.47 23.61 12.28
CA PRO A 42 10.97 23.36 10.93
C PRO A 42 11.95 22.51 10.10
N ALA A 43 13.24 22.50 10.43
CA ALA A 43 14.22 21.61 9.78
C ALA A 43 13.98 20.14 10.16
N MET A 44 13.80 19.85 11.45
CA MET A 44 13.42 18.51 11.93
C MET A 44 12.05 18.07 11.40
N ALA A 45 11.09 18.98 11.29
CA ALA A 45 9.80 18.69 10.68
C ALA A 45 9.93 18.39 9.19
N ALA A 46 10.76 19.16 8.45
CA ALA A 46 11.01 18.94 7.02
C ALA A 46 11.72 17.61 6.76
N ASP A 47 12.75 17.27 7.56
CA ASP A 47 13.45 15.99 7.46
C ASP A 47 12.50 14.82 7.77
N ARG A 48 11.67 14.94 8.80
CA ARG A 48 10.67 13.93 9.15
C ARG A 48 9.61 13.77 8.05
N THR A 49 9.12 14.87 7.48
CA THR A 49 8.19 14.83 6.35
C THR A 49 8.82 14.16 5.13
N ARG A 50 10.08 14.47 4.84
CA ARG A 50 10.84 13.83 3.76
C ARG A 50 10.99 12.32 4.00
N GLU A 51 11.37 11.91 5.21
CA GLU A 51 11.48 10.50 5.59
C GLU A 51 10.16 9.75 5.36
N ILE A 52 9.05 10.29 5.88
CA ILE A 52 7.72 9.71 5.69
C ILE A 52 7.37 9.64 4.20
N GLY A 53 7.67 10.68 3.44
CA GLY A 53 7.46 10.70 1.99
C GLY A 53 8.23 9.59 1.26
N VAL A 54 9.50 9.38 1.62
CA VAL A 54 10.30 8.28 1.05
C VAL A 54 9.73 6.91 1.44
N GLN A 55 9.37 6.72 2.71
CA GLN A 55 8.79 5.45 3.17
C GLN A 55 7.44 5.16 2.50
N ALA A 56 6.58 6.18 2.35
CA ALA A 56 5.32 6.05 1.64
C ALA A 56 5.52 5.72 0.16
N TYR A 57 6.51 6.32 -0.49
CA TYR A 57 6.85 6.01 -1.88
C TYR A 57 7.31 4.56 -2.03
N ILE A 58 8.25 4.11 -1.19
CA ILE A 58 8.77 2.73 -1.23
C ILE A 58 7.63 1.74 -0.96
N TYR A 59 6.82 2.01 0.06
CA TYR A 59 5.66 1.19 0.39
C TYR A 59 4.71 1.08 -0.80
N ALA A 60 4.20 2.21 -1.33
CA ALA A 60 3.19 2.21 -2.39
C ALA A 60 3.74 1.95 -3.80
N TYR A 61 5.06 1.78 -3.98
CA TYR A 61 5.68 1.61 -5.29
C TYR A 61 5.07 0.45 -6.12
N PRO A 62 4.79 -0.74 -5.55
CA PRO A 62 4.16 -1.83 -6.30
C PRO A 62 2.78 -1.44 -6.86
N LEU A 63 1.95 -0.74 -6.06
CA LEU A 63 0.63 -0.29 -6.51
C LEU A 63 0.72 0.65 -7.72
N VAL A 64 1.67 1.60 -7.69
CA VAL A 64 1.88 2.54 -8.79
C VAL A 64 2.31 1.79 -10.05
N LEU A 65 3.27 0.87 -9.92
CA LEU A 65 3.77 0.10 -11.06
C LEU A 65 2.70 -0.85 -11.63
N MET A 66 1.95 -1.52 -10.77
CA MET A 66 0.86 -2.42 -11.17
C MET A 66 -0.26 -1.65 -11.86
N GLU A 67 -0.65 -0.47 -11.38
CA GLU A 67 -1.68 0.35 -12.02
C GLU A 67 -1.24 0.86 -13.40
N ILE A 68 0.00 1.30 -13.54
CA ILE A 68 0.54 1.71 -14.86
C ILE A 68 0.59 0.50 -15.79
N THR A 69 1.09 -0.63 -15.32
CA THR A 69 1.17 -1.87 -16.09
C THR A 69 -0.20 -2.32 -16.55
N ARG A 70 -1.19 -2.35 -15.64
CA ARG A 70 -2.59 -2.67 -15.95
C ARG A 70 -3.12 -1.76 -17.06
N ARG A 71 -3.01 -0.44 -16.91
CA ARG A 71 -3.49 0.52 -17.91
C ARG A 71 -2.89 0.28 -19.28
N VAL A 72 -1.58 0.09 -19.35
CA VAL A 72 -0.88 -0.17 -20.63
C VAL A 72 -1.31 -1.51 -21.21
N SER A 73 -1.36 -2.56 -20.41
CA SER A 73 -1.68 -3.91 -20.85
C SER A 73 -3.15 -4.11 -21.24
N THR A 74 -4.06 -3.27 -20.73
CA THR A 74 -5.50 -3.39 -21.02
C THR A 74 -6.06 -2.36 -21.98
N ASN A 75 -5.29 -1.33 -22.37
CA ASN A 75 -5.75 -0.28 -23.29
C ASN A 75 -5.58 -0.70 -24.76
N VAL A 76 -6.21 -1.81 -25.12
CA VAL A 76 -6.23 -2.38 -26.48
C VAL A 76 -7.64 -2.83 -26.83
N GLU A 77 -7.99 -2.82 -28.12
CA GLU A 77 -9.34 -3.24 -28.57
C GLU A 77 -9.54 -4.76 -28.54
N ALA A 78 -8.45 -5.52 -28.68
CA ALA A 78 -8.45 -6.98 -28.72
C ALA A 78 -7.13 -7.55 -28.20
N ALA A 79 -7.16 -8.83 -27.81
CA ALA A 79 -5.98 -9.53 -27.30
C ALA A 79 -4.86 -9.61 -28.35
N LYS A 80 -3.64 -9.21 -27.97
CA LYS A 80 -2.43 -9.23 -28.80
C LYS A 80 -1.18 -9.31 -27.93
N GLY A 81 -0.30 -10.27 -28.19
CA GLY A 81 0.92 -10.46 -27.39
C GLY A 81 0.58 -10.74 -25.93
N VAL A 82 1.15 -9.96 -25.00
CA VAL A 82 0.81 -9.97 -23.56
C VAL A 82 -0.36 -9.07 -23.16
N THR A 83 -0.98 -8.37 -24.11
CA THR A 83 -2.03 -7.37 -23.86
C THR A 83 -3.41 -7.89 -24.24
N ALA A 84 -4.44 -7.52 -23.49
CA ALA A 84 -5.84 -7.83 -23.78
C ALA A 84 -6.75 -6.86 -23.03
N PRO A 85 -7.98 -6.58 -23.52
CA PRO A 85 -8.96 -5.82 -22.75
C PRO A 85 -9.15 -6.41 -21.35
N MET A 86 -9.57 -5.57 -20.39
CA MET A 86 -9.91 -6.03 -19.04
C MET A 86 -10.88 -7.22 -19.11
N ASN A 87 -10.70 -8.20 -18.23
CA ASN A 87 -11.50 -9.43 -18.14
C ASN A 87 -11.37 -10.37 -19.35
N GLN A 88 -10.29 -10.25 -20.13
CA GLN A 88 -9.99 -11.15 -21.26
C GLN A 88 -8.57 -11.70 -21.18
N PHE A 89 -8.40 -12.94 -21.65
CA PHE A 89 -7.09 -13.57 -21.73
C PHE A 89 -6.30 -13.11 -22.95
N ALA A 90 -5.01 -12.82 -22.73
CA ALA A 90 -3.98 -12.83 -23.75
C ALA A 90 -3.23 -14.17 -23.70
N HIS A 91 -3.17 -14.90 -24.82
CA HIS A 91 -2.51 -16.21 -24.88
C HIS A 91 -1.21 -16.13 -25.69
N LEU A 92 -0.08 -16.37 -25.03
CA LEU A 92 1.22 -16.53 -25.67
C LEU A 92 1.39 -17.99 -26.08
N ARG A 93 1.22 -18.26 -27.37
CA ARG A 93 1.22 -19.62 -27.95
C ARG A 93 2.60 -20.08 -28.42
N ALA A 94 3.64 -19.29 -28.18
CA ALA A 94 5.01 -19.60 -28.52
C ALA A 94 5.93 -19.19 -27.35
N PHE A 95 7.07 -19.88 -27.25
CA PHE A 95 8.10 -19.51 -26.30
C PHE A 95 8.78 -18.18 -26.70
N PRO A 96 9.22 -17.38 -25.72
CA PRO A 96 9.95 -16.15 -25.98
C PRO A 96 11.24 -16.45 -26.74
N ASP A 97 11.56 -15.63 -27.74
CA ASP A 97 12.85 -15.67 -28.43
C ASP A 97 13.82 -14.61 -27.87
N HIS A 98 15.02 -14.52 -28.45
CA HIS A 98 16.05 -13.56 -28.04
C HIS A 98 15.65 -12.08 -28.22
N THR A 99 14.57 -11.78 -28.94
CA THR A 99 14.06 -10.42 -29.18
C THR A 99 12.94 -10.04 -28.20
N PHE A 100 12.41 -11.00 -27.44
CA PHE A 100 11.30 -10.77 -26.52
C PHE A 100 11.70 -9.85 -25.35
N ARG A 101 10.95 -8.76 -25.15
CA ARG A 101 11.22 -7.73 -24.10
C ARG A 101 10.02 -7.42 -23.21
N GLU A 102 8.89 -8.09 -23.40
CA GLU A 102 7.63 -7.72 -22.72
C GLU A 102 7.58 -8.20 -21.26
N ILE A 103 8.29 -9.30 -20.94
CA ILE A 103 8.40 -9.83 -19.57
C ILE A 103 9.87 -10.01 -19.23
N VAL A 104 10.27 -9.55 -18.05
CA VAL A 104 11.63 -9.70 -17.54
C VAL A 104 11.88 -11.17 -17.17
N ARG A 105 12.95 -11.76 -17.72
CA ARG A 105 13.36 -13.16 -17.45
C ARG A 105 12.21 -14.15 -17.65
N PRO A 106 11.66 -14.26 -18.87
CA PRO A 106 10.53 -15.13 -19.12
C PRO A 106 10.95 -16.59 -18.99
N ASN A 107 10.01 -17.43 -18.55
CA ASN A 107 10.21 -18.88 -18.50
C ASN A 107 10.18 -19.47 -19.92
N ALA A 108 11.07 -20.44 -20.19
CA ALA A 108 11.12 -21.18 -21.45
C ALA A 108 10.46 -22.58 -21.38
N ASP A 109 9.94 -22.97 -20.21
CA ASP A 109 9.35 -24.30 -19.98
C ASP A 109 7.83 -24.32 -20.18
N THR A 110 7.15 -23.18 -20.02
CA THR A 110 5.68 -23.07 -20.04
C THR A 110 5.19 -21.96 -20.97
N LEU A 111 4.06 -22.22 -21.64
CA LEU A 111 3.30 -21.17 -22.31
C LEU A 111 2.52 -20.34 -21.29
N TYR A 112 2.21 -19.10 -21.66
CA TYR A 112 1.53 -18.14 -20.76
C TYR A 112 0.14 -17.79 -21.26
N SER A 113 -0.78 -17.69 -20.31
CA SER A 113 -2.07 -17.00 -20.48
C SER A 113 -2.14 -15.91 -19.42
N ILE A 114 -2.34 -14.67 -19.84
CA ILE A 114 -2.31 -13.49 -18.97
C ILE A 114 -3.72 -12.91 -18.91
N LEU A 115 -4.19 -12.60 -17.71
CA LEU A 115 -5.49 -11.99 -17.46
C LEU A 115 -5.32 -10.87 -16.43
N TRP A 116 -5.80 -9.68 -16.78
CA TRP A 116 -6.18 -8.67 -15.81
C TRP A 116 -7.68 -8.78 -15.60
N PHE A 117 -8.10 -8.95 -14.35
CA PHE A 117 -9.51 -9.08 -14.00
C PHE A 117 -9.97 -7.93 -13.07
N ASP A 118 -11.24 -7.56 -13.20
CA ASP A 118 -11.97 -6.62 -12.37
C ASP A 118 -13.26 -7.29 -11.86
N VAL A 119 -13.25 -7.60 -10.56
CA VAL A 119 -14.36 -8.21 -9.83
C VAL A 119 -15.05 -7.21 -8.89
N SER A 120 -14.88 -5.91 -9.13
CA SER A 120 -15.50 -4.85 -8.31
C SER A 120 -17.04 -4.83 -8.41
N LYS A 121 -17.59 -5.34 -9.51
CA LYS A 121 -19.04 -5.40 -9.77
C LYS A 121 -19.63 -6.78 -9.52
N GLU A 122 -18.97 -7.82 -10.02
CA GLU A 122 -19.43 -9.20 -9.95
C GLU A 122 -18.25 -10.18 -10.02
N PRO A 123 -18.41 -11.42 -9.53
CA PRO A 123 -17.40 -12.46 -9.67
C PRO A 123 -17.11 -12.82 -11.13
N GLN A 124 -15.92 -13.34 -11.39
CA GLN A 124 -15.57 -13.93 -12.67
C GLN A 124 -15.35 -15.43 -12.52
N ILE A 125 -15.95 -16.23 -13.41
CA ILE A 125 -15.71 -17.68 -13.44
C ILE A 125 -14.50 -17.98 -14.34
N LEU A 126 -13.51 -18.64 -13.76
CA LEU A 126 -12.33 -19.15 -14.41
C LEU A 126 -12.44 -20.67 -14.56
N SER A 127 -12.69 -21.11 -15.79
CA SER A 127 -12.75 -22.54 -16.14
C SER A 127 -11.41 -23.05 -16.64
N VAL A 128 -10.96 -24.16 -16.07
CA VAL A 128 -9.73 -24.87 -16.44
C VAL A 128 -10.12 -26.22 -17.03
N ALA A 129 -9.55 -26.55 -18.19
CA ALA A 129 -9.75 -27.84 -18.81
C ALA A 129 -8.85 -28.92 -18.18
N ASP A 130 -9.25 -30.19 -18.31
CA ASP A 130 -8.36 -31.32 -17.98
C ASP A 130 -7.08 -31.25 -18.82
N THR A 131 -5.96 -31.06 -18.13
CA THR A 131 -4.62 -30.92 -18.72
C THR A 131 -3.97 -32.28 -19.01
N ARG A 132 -4.64 -33.39 -18.66
CA ARG A 132 -4.21 -34.78 -18.87
C ARG A 132 -2.81 -35.04 -18.33
N GLY A 133 -2.57 -34.60 -17.09
CA GLY A 133 -1.29 -34.75 -16.40
C GLY A 133 -0.23 -33.70 -16.78
N ARG A 134 -0.51 -32.77 -17.70
CA ARG A 134 0.46 -31.69 -18.00
C ARG A 134 0.51 -30.67 -16.88
N TYR A 135 1.71 -30.15 -16.65
CA TYR A 135 1.93 -29.11 -15.66
C TYR A 135 1.24 -27.80 -16.06
N TYR A 136 0.50 -27.21 -15.12
CA TYR A 136 0.02 -25.84 -15.18
C TYR A 136 -0.07 -25.25 -13.77
N MET A 137 -0.04 -23.93 -13.69
CA MET A 137 -0.40 -23.18 -12.49
C MET A 137 -1.06 -21.87 -12.90
N LEU A 138 -2.04 -21.44 -12.12
CA LEU A 138 -2.70 -20.16 -12.26
C LEU A 138 -2.26 -19.26 -11.11
N GLN A 139 -1.10 -18.62 -11.26
CA GLN A 139 -0.61 -17.67 -10.26
C GLN A 139 -1.50 -16.41 -10.28
N MET A 140 -2.24 -16.21 -9.21
CA MET A 140 -3.11 -15.04 -9.04
C MET A 140 -2.47 -14.09 -8.05
N LEU A 141 -2.32 -12.84 -8.48
CA LEU A 141 -1.67 -11.78 -7.71
C LEU A 141 -2.67 -10.66 -7.43
N ASP A 142 -2.54 -10.03 -6.26
CA ASP A 142 -3.18 -8.75 -6.02
C ASP A 142 -2.34 -7.57 -6.54
N MET A 143 -2.83 -6.34 -6.34
CA MET A 143 -2.13 -5.13 -6.77
C MET A 143 -0.83 -4.86 -5.98
N TRP A 144 -0.64 -5.52 -4.83
CA TRP A 144 0.60 -5.49 -4.05
C TRP A 144 1.63 -6.50 -4.53
N THR A 145 1.29 -7.31 -5.54
CA THR A 145 2.09 -8.42 -6.07
C THR A 145 2.16 -9.64 -5.14
N ASP A 146 1.29 -9.71 -4.14
CA ASP A 146 1.17 -10.87 -3.26
C ASP A 146 0.39 -11.98 -3.96
N VAL A 147 0.81 -13.23 -3.74
CA VAL A 147 0.13 -14.41 -4.28
C VAL A 147 -1.09 -14.72 -3.43
N ILE A 148 -2.28 -14.44 -3.97
CA ILE A 148 -3.55 -14.69 -3.27
C ILE A 148 -4.06 -16.12 -3.50
N ALA A 149 -3.75 -16.70 -4.66
CA ALA A 149 -4.07 -18.08 -5.00
C ALA A 149 -3.14 -18.63 -6.08
N SER A 150 -3.03 -19.95 -6.13
CA SER A 150 -2.23 -20.64 -7.15
C SER A 150 -2.74 -22.07 -7.42
N PRO A 151 -4.01 -22.25 -7.84
CA PRO A 151 -4.49 -23.57 -8.26
C PRO A 151 -3.67 -24.06 -9.46
N GLY A 152 -3.54 -25.38 -9.59
CA GLY A 152 -2.65 -25.98 -10.56
C GLY A 152 -2.30 -27.42 -10.21
N SER A 153 -1.52 -28.05 -11.09
CA SER A 153 -1.17 -29.47 -11.02
C SER A 153 -0.65 -29.94 -9.67
N ARG A 154 0.04 -29.07 -8.93
CA ARG A 154 0.66 -29.40 -7.63
C ARG A 154 -0.32 -29.38 -6.45
N ILE A 155 -1.36 -28.54 -6.51
CA ILE A 155 -2.23 -28.26 -5.36
C ILE A 155 -3.63 -28.82 -5.59
N THR A 156 -4.20 -28.61 -6.78
CA THR A 156 -5.57 -28.98 -7.12
C THR A 156 -5.65 -30.09 -8.16
N GLY A 157 -4.50 -30.58 -8.66
CA GLY A 157 -4.44 -31.64 -9.66
C GLY A 157 -4.63 -31.13 -11.09
N THR A 158 -4.93 -32.04 -12.00
CA THR A 158 -4.94 -31.78 -13.45
C THR A 158 -6.28 -31.87 -14.13
N ASP A 159 -7.31 -32.32 -13.40
CA ASP A 159 -8.66 -32.48 -13.92
C ASP A 159 -9.31 -31.12 -14.22
N ALA A 160 -10.43 -31.15 -14.93
CA ALA A 160 -11.20 -29.93 -15.19
C ALA A 160 -11.75 -29.35 -13.88
N ALA A 161 -11.69 -28.02 -13.74
CA ALA A 161 -12.14 -27.31 -12.55
C ALA A 161 -12.72 -25.93 -12.91
N ASN A 162 -13.63 -25.43 -12.07
CA ASN A 162 -14.16 -24.08 -12.17
C ASN A 162 -13.87 -23.32 -10.88
N TYR A 163 -13.31 -22.13 -11.02
CA TYR A 163 -13.01 -21.24 -9.91
C TYR A 163 -13.82 -19.95 -10.06
N ALA A 164 -14.33 -19.38 -8.96
CA ALA A 164 -14.91 -18.05 -8.95
C ALA A 164 -13.93 -17.08 -8.31
N ILE A 165 -13.40 -16.15 -9.10
CA ILE A 165 -12.64 -15.03 -8.58
C ILE A 165 -13.64 -14.04 -7.98
N VAL A 166 -13.62 -13.84 -6.66
CA VAL A 166 -14.58 -12.98 -5.97
C VAL A 166 -13.93 -11.71 -5.42
N GLY A 167 -14.70 -10.62 -5.41
CA GLY A 167 -14.26 -9.40 -4.73
C GLY A 167 -14.29 -9.56 -3.19
N PRO A 168 -13.47 -8.82 -2.44
CA PRO A 168 -13.33 -8.98 -0.99
C PRO A 168 -14.63 -8.71 -0.20
N ASN A 169 -15.56 -7.97 -0.79
CA ASN A 169 -16.86 -7.65 -0.20
C ASN A 169 -18.01 -8.38 -0.88
N TRP A 170 -17.74 -9.34 -1.77
CA TRP A 170 -18.81 -10.05 -2.47
C TRP A 170 -19.61 -10.92 -1.51
N GLN A 171 -20.94 -10.87 -1.65
CA GLN A 171 -21.89 -11.66 -0.87
C GLN A 171 -22.88 -12.28 -1.85
N GLY A 172 -22.96 -13.60 -1.87
CA GLY A 172 -23.85 -14.32 -2.76
C GLY A 172 -23.66 -15.83 -2.64
N THR A 173 -24.30 -16.55 -3.54
CA THR A 173 -24.21 -18.01 -3.62
C THR A 173 -23.57 -18.38 -4.94
N LEU A 174 -22.51 -19.20 -4.89
CA LEU A 174 -21.89 -19.79 -6.07
C LEU A 174 -22.59 -21.09 -6.44
N PRO A 175 -22.51 -21.52 -7.72
CA PRO A 175 -22.93 -22.87 -8.11
C PRO A 175 -22.12 -23.95 -7.38
N ASP A 176 -22.72 -25.13 -7.18
CA ASP A 176 -22.16 -26.22 -6.36
C ASP A 176 -20.77 -26.72 -6.82
N GLU A 177 -20.44 -26.59 -8.10
CA GLU A 177 -19.18 -27.06 -8.72
C GLU A 177 -18.15 -25.94 -8.94
N VAL A 178 -18.29 -24.82 -8.25
CA VAL A 178 -17.42 -23.64 -8.40
C VAL A 178 -16.73 -23.32 -7.07
N GLU A 179 -15.41 -23.40 -7.06
CA GLU A 179 -14.61 -23.09 -5.87
C GLU A 179 -14.28 -21.60 -5.80
N PRO A 180 -14.56 -20.89 -4.68
CA PRO A 180 -14.21 -19.49 -4.54
C PRO A 180 -12.69 -19.30 -4.41
N ILE A 181 -12.18 -18.24 -5.05
CA ILE A 181 -10.85 -17.68 -4.90
C ILE A 181 -10.96 -16.24 -4.43
#